data_AF-A0A7S1GJF7-F1
#
_entry.id   AF-A0A7S1GJF7-F1
#
_cell.length_a   1.000
_cell.length_b   1.000
_cell.length_c   1.000
_cell.angle_alpha   90.00
_cell.angle_beta   90.00
_cell.angle_gamma   90.00
#
_symmetry.space_group_name_H-M   'P 1'
#
loop_
_entity.id
_entity.type
_entity.pdbx_description
1 polymer ?
#
loop_
_entity_poly.entity_id
_entity_poly.type
_entity_poly.pdbx_seq_one_letter_code
_entity_poly.pdbx_strand_id
1 'polypeptide(L)'
;EESQKAREEVIRKLDYAGQPAGGPQRKAQDLGWLEFCPAENRPRVHCVASSHVLAPWKWKQYYPQDWLQKVKQEHCTYSLEVYDPESSSDQALAKFALNPFAIHHPNGMDLAIIHLKQEETVLKHMKDLGVEILHLRNDDDLFQKGEEIVFHGFEITEETTTEETTLEDIQTKEKLEGGDDDARVFVPYQETGTLSFASPERFLANTERVLPEGLCGGPVTDPNGRV
;
A
#
# COMPACT_ATOMS: atom_id res chain seq x y z
N GLU A 1 5.62 -32.16 7.19
CA GLU A 1 6.39 -32.37 8.45
C GLU A 1 7.73 -31.63 8.47
N GLU A 2 8.60 -31.76 7.48
CA GLU A 2 9.91 -31.06 7.46
C GLU A 2 9.81 -29.52 7.46
N SER A 3 8.84 -28.99 6.70
CA SER A 3 8.53 -27.54 6.65
C SER A 3 8.00 -27.00 7.98
N GLN A 4 7.24 -27.80 8.74
CA GLN A 4 6.74 -27.41 10.07
C GLN A 4 7.86 -27.34 11.10
N LYS A 5 8.76 -28.33 11.14
CA LYS A 5 9.91 -28.34 12.05
C LYS A 5 10.89 -27.19 11.76
N ALA A 6 11.21 -26.95 10.48
CA ALA A 6 12.06 -25.83 10.09
C ALA A 6 11.45 -24.48 10.51
N ARG A 7 10.12 -24.35 10.42
CA ARG A 7 9.38 -23.17 10.85
C ARG A 7 9.34 -23.01 12.37
N GLU A 8 9.09 -24.07 13.14
CA GLU A 8 9.19 -24.01 14.60
C GLU A 8 10.58 -23.57 15.04
N GLU A 9 11.62 -24.01 14.33
CA GLU A 9 12.99 -23.61 14.61
C GLU A 9 13.25 -22.14 14.24
N VAL A 10 12.66 -21.62 13.16
CA VAL A 10 12.72 -20.19 12.79
C VAL A 10 11.91 -19.34 13.77
N ILE A 11 10.67 -19.71 14.09
CA ILE A 11 9.83 -19.02 15.09
C ILE A 11 10.50 -19.03 16.47
N ARG A 12 11.20 -20.10 16.85
CA ARG A 12 11.95 -20.16 18.10
C ARG A 12 13.24 -19.31 18.07
N LYS A 13 13.78 -19.02 16.89
CA LYS A 13 14.96 -18.16 16.69
C LYS A 13 14.57 -16.69 16.54
N LEU A 14 13.37 -16.42 16.04
CA LEU A 14 12.77 -15.10 16.00
C LEU A 14 12.23 -14.81 17.40
N ASP A 15 12.75 -13.78 18.06
CA ASP A 15 12.33 -13.35 19.41
C ASP A 15 10.89 -12.76 19.43
N TYR A 16 10.09 -13.06 18.40
CA TYR A 16 8.67 -12.77 18.30
C TYR A 16 7.90 -13.82 19.10
N ALA A 17 7.91 -13.66 20.42
CA ALA A 17 6.88 -14.26 21.25
C ALA A 17 5.51 -13.79 20.73
N GLY A 18 4.59 -14.71 20.48
CA GLY A 18 3.18 -14.45 20.14
C GLY A 18 2.45 -13.76 21.29
N GLN A 19 2.80 -12.51 21.55
CA GLN A 19 2.11 -11.63 22.47
C GLN A 19 1.37 -10.58 21.64
N PRO A 20 0.06 -10.39 21.85
CA PRO A 20 -0.73 -9.41 21.12
C PRO A 20 -0.13 -8.02 21.36
N ALA A 21 0.35 -7.37 20.29
CA ALA A 21 0.96 -6.02 20.31
C ALA A 21 1.89 -5.77 21.52
N GLY A 22 2.67 -6.76 21.93
CA GLY A 22 3.35 -6.78 23.23
C GLY A 22 4.63 -7.60 23.19
N GLY A 23 5.66 -7.15 22.46
CA GLY A 23 7.01 -7.74 22.58
C GLY A 23 7.57 -7.71 24.01
N PRO A 24 8.84 -8.11 24.23
CA PRO A 24 9.48 -8.05 25.56
C PRO A 24 9.26 -6.69 26.23
N GLN A 25 9.19 -6.65 27.57
CA GLN A 25 8.82 -5.45 28.34
C GLN A 25 9.49 -4.18 27.81
N ARG A 26 8.77 -3.45 26.97
CA ARG A 26 9.23 -2.22 26.33
C ARG A 26 9.11 -1.10 27.35
N LYS A 27 10.11 -0.21 27.41
CA LYS A 27 9.99 0.97 28.27
C LYS A 27 8.94 1.88 27.66
N ALA A 28 8.27 2.71 28.45
CA ALA A 28 7.22 3.60 27.96
C ALA A 28 7.65 4.49 26.77
N GLN A 29 8.94 4.80 26.69
CA GLN A 29 9.58 5.53 25.58
C GLN A 29 9.72 4.72 24.27
N ASP A 30 9.63 3.39 24.34
CA ASP A 30 9.75 2.45 23.21
C ASP A 30 8.35 2.00 22.70
N LEU A 31 7.29 2.49 23.34
CA LEU A 31 5.90 2.19 23.00
C LEU A 31 5.35 3.25 22.04
N GLY A 32 4.72 2.79 20.95
CA GLY A 32 3.96 3.69 20.09
C GLY A 32 2.77 4.29 20.84
N TRP A 33 2.32 5.48 20.43
CA TRP A 33 1.18 6.17 21.05
C TRP A 33 -0.10 5.32 21.11
N LEU A 34 -0.26 4.36 20.19
CA LEU A 34 -1.39 3.42 20.11
C LEU A 34 -1.57 2.55 21.36
N GLU A 35 -0.49 2.19 22.05
CA GLU A 35 -0.59 1.34 23.25
C GLU A 35 -1.12 2.09 24.46
N PHE A 36 -0.90 3.41 24.51
CA PHE A 36 -1.46 4.32 25.52
C PHE A 36 -2.81 4.92 25.10
N CYS A 37 -3.22 4.73 23.84
CA CYS A 37 -4.49 5.22 23.36
C CYS A 37 -5.62 4.36 23.94
N PRO A 38 -6.60 4.96 24.66
CA PRO A 38 -7.80 4.25 25.10
C PRO A 38 -8.45 3.51 23.93
N ALA A 39 -9.04 2.34 24.18
CA ALA A 39 -9.57 1.49 23.13
C ALA A 39 -10.60 2.22 22.25
N GLU A 40 -11.39 3.10 22.84
CA GLU A 40 -12.36 3.97 22.18
C GLU A 40 -11.74 5.00 21.20
N ASN A 41 -10.45 5.29 21.34
CA ASN A 41 -9.71 6.23 20.52
C ASN A 41 -8.71 5.52 19.58
N ARG A 42 -8.68 4.18 19.57
CA ARG A 42 -7.85 3.42 18.64
C ARG A 42 -8.51 3.43 17.26
N PRO A 43 -7.72 3.55 16.17
CA PRO A 43 -8.23 3.38 14.82
C PRO A 43 -8.91 2.02 14.68
N ARG A 44 -10.08 2.00 14.07
CA ARG A 44 -10.84 0.80 13.73
C ARG A 44 -10.26 0.12 12.50
N VAL A 45 -9.64 0.88 11.61
CA VAL A 45 -8.98 0.40 10.40
C VAL A 45 -7.59 1.03 10.23
N HIS A 46 -6.79 0.39 9.39
CA HIS A 46 -5.47 0.88 9.00
C HIS A 46 -5.42 0.99 7.48
N CYS A 47 -4.98 2.14 6.96
CA CYS A 47 -4.57 2.24 5.56
C CYS A 47 -3.11 1.77 5.50
N VAL A 48 -2.88 0.63 4.85
CA VAL A 48 -1.55 0.05 4.67
C VAL A 48 -1.02 0.46 3.31
N ALA A 49 0.24 0.86 3.24
CA ALA A 49 0.91 1.22 1.98
C ALA A 49 2.41 0.93 2.07
N SER A 50 3.07 0.97 0.91
CA SER A 50 4.53 0.96 0.86
C SER A 50 5.13 2.19 1.53
N SER A 51 6.17 1.97 2.31
CA SER A 51 6.88 3.02 3.05
C SER A 51 7.57 4.01 2.10
N HIS A 52 8.10 3.54 0.97
CA HIS A 52 8.71 4.39 -0.04
C HIS A 52 7.72 5.33 -0.73
N VAL A 53 6.48 4.88 -0.93
CA VAL A 53 5.39 5.71 -1.47
C VAL A 53 5.00 6.80 -0.47
N LEU A 54 4.81 6.45 0.81
CA LEU A 54 4.41 7.43 1.83
C LEU A 54 5.55 8.38 2.25
N ALA A 55 6.81 7.95 2.14
CA ALA A 55 7.95 8.75 2.57
C ALA A 55 9.15 8.66 1.62
N PRO A 56 9.04 9.17 0.38
CA PRO A 56 10.09 9.02 -0.64
C PRO A 56 11.45 9.56 -0.18
N TRP A 57 11.47 10.56 0.68
CA TRP A 57 12.69 11.13 1.27
C TRP A 57 13.48 10.17 2.18
N LYS A 58 12.85 9.11 2.70
CA LYS A 58 13.51 8.02 3.45
C LYS A 58 14.11 6.96 2.54
N TRP A 59 13.68 6.89 1.29
CA TRP A 59 13.97 5.82 0.33
C TRP A 59 14.70 6.36 -0.89
N LYS A 60 15.72 7.18 -0.65
CA LYS A 60 16.47 7.93 -1.67
C LYS A 60 17.03 7.07 -2.80
N GLN A 61 17.34 5.80 -2.52
CA GLN A 61 17.82 4.84 -3.50
C GLN A 61 16.78 4.45 -4.56
N TYR A 62 15.48 4.63 -4.28
CA TYR A 62 14.40 4.39 -5.24
C TYR A 62 14.15 5.59 -6.15
N TYR A 63 14.66 6.77 -5.77
CA TYR A 63 14.30 8.04 -6.37
C TYR A 63 15.55 8.82 -6.80
N PRO A 64 16.00 8.66 -8.06
CA PRO A 64 17.22 9.30 -8.55
C PRO A 64 17.11 10.83 -8.71
N GLN A 65 15.90 11.39 -8.58
CA GLN A 65 15.67 12.82 -8.82
C GLN A 65 16.24 13.68 -7.68
N ASP A 66 17.13 14.62 -8.03
CA ASP A 66 17.81 15.48 -7.06
C ASP A 66 16.87 16.33 -6.20
N TRP A 67 15.72 16.73 -6.73
CA TRP A 67 14.76 17.53 -5.99
C TRP A 67 14.11 16.75 -4.84
N LEU A 68 13.94 15.43 -4.97
CA LEU A 68 13.42 14.56 -3.91
C LEU A 68 14.35 14.50 -2.70
N GLN A 69 15.64 14.81 -2.88
CA GLN A 69 16.60 14.96 -1.77
C GLN A 69 16.26 16.11 -0.83
N LYS A 70 15.45 17.07 -1.30
CA LYS A 70 14.98 18.24 -0.53
C LYS A 70 13.57 18.03 0.03
N VAL A 71 12.85 16.99 -0.41
CA VAL A 71 11.53 16.66 0.11
C VAL A 71 11.66 16.12 1.52
N LYS A 72 10.67 16.47 2.34
CA LYS A 72 10.55 16.07 3.73
C LYS A 72 9.08 15.85 4.03
N GLN A 73 8.78 15.35 5.22
CA GLN A 73 7.42 15.06 5.65
C GLN A 73 6.50 16.28 5.55
N GLU A 74 6.98 17.48 5.90
CA GLU A 74 6.20 18.71 5.83
C GLU A 74 5.80 19.12 4.40
N HIS A 75 6.41 18.52 3.37
CA HIS A 75 6.09 18.77 1.96
C HIS A 75 5.10 17.75 1.40
N CYS A 76 4.65 16.78 2.19
CA CYS A 76 3.77 15.71 1.73
C CYS A 76 2.35 15.87 2.26
N THR A 77 1.38 15.61 1.39
CA THR A 77 -0.03 15.49 1.74
C THR A 77 -0.50 14.10 1.34
N TYR A 78 -1.46 13.57 2.08
CA TYR A 78 -1.90 12.20 1.93
C TYR A 78 -3.42 12.16 1.81
N SER A 79 -3.87 11.40 0.83
CA SER A 79 -5.28 11.16 0.59
C SER A 79 -5.50 9.74 0.11
N LEU A 80 -6.69 9.23 0.39
CA LEU A 80 -7.19 7.97 -0.16
C LEU A 80 -8.29 8.30 -1.15
N GLU A 81 -8.16 7.78 -2.36
CA GLU A 81 -9.13 7.95 -3.44
C GLU A 81 -9.85 6.64 -3.70
N VAL A 82 -11.16 6.73 -3.96
CA VAL A 82 -12.02 5.58 -4.26
C VAL A 82 -12.42 5.65 -5.72
N TYR A 83 -12.22 4.57 -6.46
CA TYR A 83 -12.56 4.46 -7.88
C TYR A 83 -13.64 3.38 -8.06
N ASP A 84 -14.49 3.58 -9.07
CA ASP A 84 -15.44 2.55 -9.52
C ASP A 84 -14.74 1.68 -10.58
N PRO A 85 -14.50 0.38 -10.31
CA PRO A 85 -13.80 -0.48 -11.26
C PRO A 85 -14.56 -0.72 -12.56
N GLU A 86 -15.89 -0.51 -12.57
CA GLU A 86 -16.74 -0.71 -13.75
C GLU A 86 -16.94 0.58 -14.55
N SER A 87 -16.51 1.72 -14.00
CA SER A 87 -16.61 3.01 -14.66
C SER A 87 -15.44 3.20 -15.61
N SER A 88 -15.72 3.64 -16.84
CA SER A 88 -14.69 4.09 -17.79
C SER A 88 -14.21 5.52 -17.50
N SER A 89 -14.53 6.07 -16.33
CA SER A 89 -14.13 7.42 -15.93
C SER A 89 -12.90 7.35 -15.05
N ASP A 90 -11.90 8.16 -15.40
CA ASP A 90 -10.66 8.28 -14.62
C ASP A 90 -10.83 9.15 -13.37
N GLN A 91 -12.08 9.47 -13.00
CA GLN A 91 -12.38 10.31 -11.85
C GLN A 91 -12.69 9.47 -10.62
N ALA A 92 -11.98 9.76 -9.53
CA ALA A 92 -12.30 9.20 -8.22
C ALA A 92 -13.74 9.57 -7.80
N LEU A 93 -14.50 8.58 -7.34
CA LEU A 93 -15.82 8.76 -6.71
C LEU A 93 -15.74 9.62 -5.44
N ALA A 94 -14.64 9.49 -4.70
CA ALA A 94 -14.39 10.25 -3.49
C ALA A 94 -12.90 10.34 -3.18
N LYS A 95 -12.53 11.40 -2.44
CA LYS A 95 -11.18 11.65 -1.92
C LYS A 95 -11.26 11.97 -0.43
N PHE A 96 -10.55 11.20 0.38
CA PHE A 96 -10.54 11.33 1.84
C PHE A 96 -9.14 11.73 2.33
N ALA A 97 -9.08 12.69 3.23
CA ALA A 97 -7.80 13.11 3.82
C ALA A 97 -7.26 12.07 4.81
N LEU A 98 -5.96 11.84 4.77
CA LEU A 98 -5.24 11.01 5.73
C LEU A 98 -4.47 11.88 6.72
N ASN A 99 -4.14 11.31 7.89
CA ASN A 99 -3.30 11.98 8.87
C ASN A 99 -1.87 12.17 8.32
N PRO A 100 -1.19 13.29 8.61
CA PRO A 100 0.12 13.59 8.02
C PRO A 100 1.29 12.80 8.64
N PHE A 101 1.00 11.79 9.46
CA PHE A 101 1.99 11.04 10.25
C PHE A 101 1.90 9.55 9.92
N ALA A 102 2.62 9.13 8.87
CA ALA A 102 2.79 7.71 8.58
C ALA A 102 3.63 7.02 9.66
N ILE A 103 3.19 5.84 10.08
CA ILE A 103 3.88 4.96 11.04
C ILE A 103 4.61 3.90 10.22
N HIS A 104 5.93 3.97 10.19
CA HIS A 104 6.76 3.06 9.40
C HIS A 104 7.15 1.83 10.21
N HIS A 105 7.33 0.70 9.52
CA HIS A 105 7.80 -0.52 10.15
C HIS A 105 9.15 -0.28 10.88
N PRO A 106 9.30 -0.70 12.16
CA PRO A 106 10.45 -0.36 12.99
C PRO A 106 11.79 -0.90 12.46
N ASN A 107 11.75 -2.05 11.77
CA ASN A 107 12.95 -2.69 11.21
C ASN A 107 13.28 -2.20 9.78
N GLY A 108 12.70 -1.09 9.32
CA GLY A 108 12.99 -0.53 8.00
C GLY A 108 12.47 -1.36 6.83
N MET A 109 11.43 -2.19 7.05
CA MET A 109 10.72 -2.83 5.94
C MET A 109 9.95 -1.79 5.15
N ASP A 110 9.73 -2.07 3.87
CA ASP A 110 8.97 -1.20 2.98
C ASP A 110 7.45 -1.31 3.22
N LEU A 111 7.05 -1.06 4.45
CA LEU A 111 5.69 -1.15 4.96
C LEU A 111 5.43 0.02 5.90
N ALA A 112 4.30 0.68 5.72
CA ALA A 112 3.85 1.75 6.60
C ALA A 112 2.33 1.72 6.75
N ILE A 113 1.87 2.24 7.88
CA ILE A 113 0.46 2.44 8.18
C ILE A 113 0.19 3.94 8.27
N ILE A 114 -0.93 4.38 7.73
CA ILE A 114 -1.45 5.73 7.85
C ILE A 114 -2.95 5.65 8.21
N HIS A 115 -3.46 6.65 8.91
CA HIS A 115 -4.83 6.62 9.43
C HIS A 115 -5.71 7.66 8.77
N LEU A 116 -7.00 7.34 8.66
CA LEU A 116 -8.03 8.25 8.18
C LEU A 116 -8.16 9.46 9.09
N LYS A 117 -8.30 10.65 8.50
CA LYS A 117 -8.78 11.82 9.24
C LYS A 117 -10.31 11.71 9.36
N GLN A 118 -10.86 11.88 10.57
CA GLN A 118 -12.30 11.71 10.85
C GLN A 118 -12.82 10.31 10.47
N GLU A 119 -12.15 9.27 10.97
CA GLU A 119 -12.39 7.86 10.63
C GLU A 119 -13.87 7.46 10.60
N GLU A 120 -14.66 7.81 11.62
CA GLU A 120 -16.08 7.42 11.70
C GLU A 120 -16.91 7.89 10.50
N THR A 121 -16.76 9.17 10.12
CA THR A 121 -17.48 9.75 8.97
C THR A 121 -17.01 9.12 7.66
N VAL A 122 -15.69 8.95 7.51
CA VAL A 122 -15.11 8.38 6.29
C VAL A 122 -15.54 6.93 6.09
N LEU A 123 -15.53 6.12 7.15
CA LEU A 123 -15.97 4.72 7.09
C LEU A 123 -17.44 4.58 6.69
N LYS A 124 -18.29 5.51 7.11
CA LYS A 124 -19.69 5.55 6.67
C LYS A 124 -19.78 5.82 5.17
N HIS A 125 -19.06 6.81 4.66
CA HIS A 125 -19.05 7.14 3.23
C HIS A 125 -18.46 6.01 2.39
N MET A 126 -17.36 5.41 2.83
CA MET A 126 -16.75 4.25 2.16
C MET A 126 -17.73 3.09 2.03
N LYS A 127 -18.49 2.80 3.09
CA LYS A 127 -19.54 1.78 3.06
C LYS A 127 -20.65 2.14 2.06
N ASP A 128 -21.07 3.41 2.01
CA ASP A 128 -22.09 3.87 1.06
C ASP A 128 -21.60 3.79 -0.41
N LEU A 129 -20.28 3.86 -0.62
CA LEU A 129 -19.62 3.65 -1.92
C LEU A 129 -19.31 2.18 -2.23
N GLY A 130 -19.65 1.24 -1.35
CA GLY A 130 -19.38 -0.19 -1.54
C GLY A 130 -17.94 -0.64 -1.27
N VAL A 131 -17.12 0.20 -0.63
CA VAL A 131 -15.75 -0.17 -0.25
C VAL A 131 -15.78 -1.17 0.90
N GLU A 132 -15.19 -2.33 0.69
CA GLU A 132 -15.05 -3.37 1.71
C GLU A 132 -13.73 -3.25 2.47
N ILE A 133 -13.78 -3.51 3.79
CA ILE A 133 -12.57 -3.56 4.62
C ILE A 133 -11.93 -4.93 4.41
N LEU A 134 -10.69 -4.91 3.92
CA LEU A 134 -9.88 -6.12 3.86
C LEU A 134 -9.42 -6.54 5.25
N HIS A 135 -9.39 -7.85 5.45
CA HIS A 135 -9.01 -8.45 6.72
C HIS A 135 -7.77 -9.30 6.53
N LEU A 136 -6.84 -9.18 7.49
CA LEU A 136 -5.69 -10.06 7.56
C LEU A 136 -6.14 -11.52 7.76
N ARG A 137 -5.38 -12.44 7.17
CA ARG A 137 -5.50 -13.88 7.43
C ARG A 137 -5.21 -14.18 8.90
N ASN A 138 -5.75 -15.29 9.40
CA ASN A 138 -5.47 -15.74 10.75
C ASN A 138 -4.05 -16.34 10.82
N ASP A 139 -3.33 -16.15 11.92
CA ASP A 139 -1.98 -16.68 12.15
C ASP A 139 -1.91 -18.22 12.05
N ASP A 140 -3.05 -18.89 12.29
CA ASP A 140 -3.19 -20.34 12.19
C ASP A 140 -3.26 -20.84 10.74
N ASP A 141 -3.64 -19.97 9.80
CA ASP A 141 -3.89 -20.32 8.41
C ASP A 141 -2.77 -19.79 7.51
N LEU A 142 -1.79 -20.65 7.26
CA LEU A 142 -0.51 -20.25 6.72
C LEU A 142 -0.45 -20.50 5.24
N PHE A 143 0.09 -19.52 4.53
CA PHE A 143 0.45 -19.68 3.13
C PHE A 143 1.39 -20.85 2.92
N GLN A 144 1.00 -21.72 1.99
CA GLN A 144 1.81 -22.82 1.51
C GLN A 144 2.42 -22.47 0.16
N LYS A 145 3.59 -23.04 -0.10
CA LYS A 145 4.18 -23.02 -1.43
C LYS A 145 3.20 -23.65 -2.41
N GLY A 146 2.97 -22.98 -3.54
CA GLY A 146 2.02 -23.39 -4.56
C GLY A 146 0.63 -22.80 -4.39
N GLU A 147 0.34 -22.07 -3.30
CA GLU A 147 -0.92 -21.35 -3.18
C GLU A 147 -1.03 -20.23 -4.21
N GLU A 148 -2.23 -20.09 -4.76
CA GLU A 148 -2.62 -18.99 -5.62
C GLU A 148 -2.91 -17.76 -4.76
N ILE A 149 -2.47 -16.60 -5.26
CA ILE A 149 -2.71 -15.30 -4.67
C ILE A 149 -3.06 -14.31 -5.77
N VAL A 150 -3.72 -13.22 -5.38
CA VAL A 150 -4.20 -12.18 -6.30
C VAL A 150 -3.58 -10.86 -5.91
N PHE A 151 -2.87 -10.23 -6.83
CA PHE A 151 -2.34 -8.88 -6.70
C PHE A 151 -3.39 -7.89 -7.16
N HIS A 152 -3.72 -6.92 -6.31
CA HIS A 152 -4.64 -5.84 -6.64
C HIS A 152 -3.89 -4.51 -6.63
N GLY A 153 -4.25 -3.62 -7.55
CA GLY A 153 -3.69 -2.28 -7.58
C GLY A 153 -4.21 -1.47 -8.74
N PHE A 154 -3.41 -0.50 -9.15
CA PHE A 154 -3.66 0.31 -10.33
C PHE A 154 -2.43 0.26 -11.23
N GLU A 155 -2.66 0.01 -12.51
CA GLU A 155 -1.66 0.23 -13.55
C GLU A 155 -1.70 1.70 -13.96
N ILE A 156 -0.52 2.27 -14.15
CA ILE A 156 -0.39 3.64 -14.65
C ILE A 156 -0.32 3.59 -16.17
N THR A 157 -1.28 4.22 -16.83
CA THR A 157 -1.29 4.41 -18.28
C THR A 157 -1.18 5.90 -18.62
N GLU A 158 -0.63 6.22 -19.80
CA GLU A 158 -0.68 7.57 -20.35
C GLU A 158 -1.88 7.64 -21.32
N GLU A 159 -2.69 8.69 -21.23
CA GLU A 159 -3.72 8.94 -22.25
C GLU A 159 -3.05 9.00 -23.62
N THR A 160 -3.31 7.99 -24.45
CA THR A 160 -2.93 8.06 -25.85
C THR A 160 -3.89 9.06 -26.47
N THR A 161 -3.48 10.32 -26.61
CA THR A 161 -4.19 11.27 -27.48
C THR A 161 -4.24 10.66 -28.88
N THR A 162 -5.35 10.00 -29.19
CA THR A 162 -5.70 9.43 -30.49
C THR A 162 -6.25 10.51 -31.40
N GLU A 163 -5.60 11.66 -31.40
CA GLU A 163 -5.80 12.72 -32.39
C GLU A 163 -4.45 12.90 -33.08
N GLU A 164 -4.45 12.74 -34.41
CA GLU A 164 -3.30 12.94 -35.29
C GLU A 164 -2.67 14.30 -34.97
N THR A 165 -1.64 14.29 -34.13
CA THR A 165 -0.93 15.50 -33.71
C THR A 165 -0.17 16.00 -34.92
N THR A 166 -0.65 17.08 -35.52
CA THR A 166 0.08 17.71 -36.62
C THR A 166 1.35 18.35 -36.05
N LEU A 167 2.40 18.46 -36.88
CA LEU A 167 3.68 19.08 -36.47
C LEU A 167 3.53 20.51 -35.91
N GLU A 168 2.40 21.18 -36.16
CA GLU A 168 2.06 22.50 -35.64
C GLU A 168 1.61 22.48 -34.16
N ASP A 169 1.03 21.36 -33.70
CA ASP A 169 0.59 21.18 -32.31
C ASP A 169 1.76 20.93 -31.35
N ILE A 170 2.84 20.33 -31.84
CA ILE A 170 4.07 20.04 -31.07
C ILE A 170 4.78 21.34 -30.66
N GLN A 171 4.81 22.35 -31.55
CA GLN A 171 5.46 23.64 -31.26
C GLN A 171 4.64 24.54 -30.33
N THR A 172 3.35 24.26 -30.16
CA THR A 172 2.46 25.03 -29.28
C THR A 172 2.47 24.47 -27.85
N LYS A 173 2.66 23.15 -27.69
CA LYS A 173 2.79 22.51 -26.36
C LYS A 173 4.09 22.84 -25.63
N GLU A 174 5.21 23.03 -26.32
CA GLU A 174 6.47 23.48 -25.68
C GLU A 174 6.41 24.94 -25.18
N LYS A 175 5.38 25.71 -25.56
CA LYS A 175 5.20 27.12 -25.16
C LYS A 175 4.18 27.32 -24.03
N LEU A 176 3.56 26.25 -23.55
CA LEU A 176 2.66 26.21 -22.40
C LEU A 176 3.33 25.49 -21.21
N GLU A 177 4.60 25.77 -20.96
CA GLU A 177 5.25 25.45 -19.69
C GLU A 177 4.64 26.30 -18.57
N GLY A 178 3.55 25.81 -18.01
CA GLY A 178 2.82 26.44 -16.91
C GLY A 178 1.57 25.69 -16.44
N GLY A 179 1.27 24.51 -16.98
CA GLY A 179 0.18 23.63 -16.55
C GLY A 179 0.73 22.28 -16.09
N ASP A 180 0.75 22.08 -14.79
CA ASP A 180 1.22 20.90 -14.06
C ASP A 180 0.08 19.85 -13.99
N ASP A 181 -0.48 19.49 -15.14
CA ASP A 181 -1.53 18.45 -15.19
C ASP A 181 -0.86 17.10 -15.43
N ASP A 182 -0.70 16.36 -14.34
CA ASP A 182 -0.30 14.96 -14.35
C ASP A 182 -1.28 14.13 -15.19
N ALA A 183 -0.92 13.85 -16.45
CA ALA A 183 -1.75 13.15 -17.43
C ALA A 183 -1.82 11.62 -17.22
N ARG A 184 -1.34 11.12 -16.08
CA ARG A 184 -1.38 9.70 -15.74
C ARG A 184 -2.80 9.28 -15.40
N VAL A 185 -3.23 8.19 -16.02
CA VAL A 185 -4.51 7.53 -15.75
C VAL A 185 -4.26 6.25 -14.96
N PHE A 186 -4.95 6.11 -13.84
CA PHE A 186 -4.88 4.95 -12.96
C PHE A 186 -5.98 3.96 -13.33
N VAL A 187 -5.60 2.85 -13.97
CA VAL A 187 -6.54 1.82 -14.39
C VAL A 187 -6.51 0.68 -13.37
N PRO A 188 -7.66 0.25 -12.80
CA PRO A 188 -7.71 -0.91 -11.94
C PRO A 188 -7.03 -2.13 -12.58
N TYR A 189 -6.14 -2.75 -11.83
CA TYR A 189 -5.33 -3.87 -12.31
C TYR A 189 -5.36 -5.03 -11.33
N GLN A 190 -5.50 -6.24 -11.88
CA GLN A 190 -5.45 -7.48 -11.13
C GLN A 190 -4.58 -8.50 -11.86
N GLU A 191 -3.71 -9.18 -11.12
CA GLU A 191 -2.87 -10.26 -11.66
C GLU A 191 -2.83 -11.43 -10.67
N THR A 192 -2.83 -12.64 -11.21
CA THR A 192 -2.74 -13.84 -10.38
C THR A 192 -1.29 -14.31 -10.29
N GLY A 193 -0.90 -14.80 -9.12
CA GLY A 193 0.41 -15.38 -8.91
C GLY A 193 0.36 -16.64 -8.08
N THR A 194 1.47 -17.36 -8.08
CA THR A 194 1.66 -18.56 -7.27
C THR A 194 2.83 -18.38 -6.33
N LEU A 195 2.64 -18.70 -5.05
CA LEU A 195 3.70 -18.63 -4.06
C LEU A 195 4.80 -19.64 -4.37
N SER A 196 6.00 -19.15 -4.69
CA SER A 196 7.19 -19.96 -4.88
C SER A 196 7.94 -20.21 -3.57
N PHE A 197 7.74 -19.31 -2.60
CA PHE A 197 8.27 -19.39 -1.24
C PHE A 197 7.30 -18.73 -0.26
N ALA A 198 7.10 -19.37 0.90
CA ALA A 198 6.30 -18.82 1.99
C ALA A 198 7.01 -19.08 3.33
N SER A 199 7.23 -18.01 4.10
CA SER A 199 7.69 -18.06 5.49
C SER A 199 6.87 -17.09 6.34
N PRO A 200 6.97 -17.16 7.68
CA PRO A 200 6.30 -16.19 8.55
C PRO A 200 6.68 -14.72 8.30
N GLU A 201 7.83 -14.46 7.67
CA GLU A 201 8.36 -13.10 7.48
C GLU A 201 8.34 -12.63 6.04
N ARG A 202 8.29 -13.56 5.09
CA ARG A 202 8.46 -13.25 3.67
C ARG A 202 7.77 -14.26 2.78
N PHE A 203 7.09 -13.73 1.78
CA PHE A 203 6.51 -14.47 0.69
C PHE A 203 7.22 -14.07 -0.60
N LEU A 204 7.46 -15.04 -1.46
CA LEU A 204 7.86 -14.79 -2.85
C LEU A 204 6.84 -15.46 -3.74
N ALA A 205 6.41 -14.74 -4.76
CA ALA A 205 5.44 -15.21 -5.72
C ALA A 205 5.99 -15.07 -7.12
N ASN A 206 5.52 -15.95 -8.00
CA ASN A 206 5.72 -15.84 -9.43
C ASN A 206 4.38 -15.49 -10.07
N THR A 207 4.39 -14.49 -10.94
CA THR A 207 3.28 -14.11 -11.81
C THR A 207 3.62 -14.52 -13.25
N GLU A 208 2.63 -14.65 -14.12
CA GLU A 208 2.88 -14.94 -15.54
C GLU A 208 3.56 -13.76 -16.24
N ARG A 209 3.20 -12.54 -15.83
CA ARG A 209 3.70 -11.28 -16.38
C ARG A 209 4.41 -10.46 -15.31
N VAL A 210 5.28 -9.56 -15.75
CA VAL A 210 5.88 -8.57 -14.84
C VAL A 210 4.78 -7.64 -14.37
N LEU A 211 4.68 -7.44 -13.06
CA LEU A 211 3.74 -6.49 -12.47
C LEU A 211 4.07 -5.06 -12.93
N PRO A 212 3.10 -4.30 -13.46
CA PRO A 212 3.35 -2.93 -13.93
C PRO A 212 3.67 -1.96 -12.79
N GLU A 213 4.09 -0.75 -13.16
CA GLU A 213 4.22 0.34 -12.21
C GLU A 213 2.85 0.73 -11.63
N GLY A 214 2.83 1.15 -10.35
CA GLY A 214 1.60 1.54 -9.64
C GLY A 214 1.05 0.49 -8.67
N LEU A 215 1.55 -0.74 -8.69
CA LEU A 215 1.12 -1.82 -7.77
C LEU A 215 1.79 -1.79 -6.38
N CYS A 216 2.80 -0.94 -6.17
CA CYS A 216 3.50 -0.86 -4.89
C CYS A 216 2.56 -0.46 -3.75
N GLY A 217 2.44 -1.34 -2.75
CA GLY A 217 1.57 -1.13 -1.60
C GLY A 217 0.13 -1.58 -1.80
N GLY A 218 -0.22 -2.08 -3.00
CA GLY A 218 -1.49 -2.74 -3.25
C GLY A 218 -1.63 -4.04 -2.45
N PRO A 219 -2.87 -4.41 -2.04
CA PRO A 219 -3.07 -5.63 -1.27
C PRO A 219 -2.86 -6.86 -2.16
N VAL A 220 -2.32 -7.90 -1.53
CA VAL A 220 -2.25 -9.24 -2.10
C VAL A 220 -3.23 -10.08 -1.32
N THR A 221 -4.18 -10.74 -1.98
CA THR A 221 -5.19 -11.55 -1.31
C THR A 221 -5.10 -13.02 -1.66
N ASP A 222 -5.53 -13.87 -0.72
CA ASP A 222 -5.82 -15.27 -0.96
C ASP A 222 -7.15 -15.45 -1.76
N PRO A 223 -7.51 -16.68 -2.15
CA PRO A 223 -8.78 -16.96 -2.83
C PRO A 223 -10.04 -16.67 -2.01
N ASN A 224 -9.90 -16.39 -0.71
CA ASN A 224 -10.99 -16.03 0.20
C ASN A 224 -11.10 -14.50 0.42
N GLY A 225 -10.28 -13.70 -0.29
CA GLY A 225 -10.24 -12.24 -0.14
C GLY A 225 -9.56 -11.76 1.15
N ARG A 226 -8.74 -12.60 1.79
CA ARG A 226 -7.94 -12.22 2.97
C ARG A 226 -6.55 -11.78 2.54
N VAL A 227 -6.02 -10.77 3.22
CA VAL A 227 -4.65 -10.27 3.03
C VAL A 227 -3.66 -11.09 3.85
#